data_AF-A0A922XE66-F1
#
_entry.id   AF-A0A922XE66-F1
#
_cell.length_a   1.000
_cell.length_b   1.000
_cell.length_c   1.000
_cell.angle_alpha   90.00
_cell.angle_beta   90.00
_cell.angle_gamma   90.00
#
_symmetry.space_group_name_H-M   'P 1'
#
loop_
_entity.id
_entity.type
_entity.pdbx_description
1 polymer ?
#
loop_
_entity_poly.entity_id
_entity_poly.type
_entity_poly.pdbx_seq_one_letter_code
_entity_poly.pdbx_strand_id
1 'polypeptide(L)'
;MGQNMWGYRCALAAIASLALATPLRAEDDAASESAPSSGQNRAAMQAAAERRIEAALDSPLRAPIDFVAQPLSDVVHIISEDFQIPIVIDTSALDAVASSPDVEVSFAIGNVTLRSALELMLQSVGEGDLTYIVDNEVLMITTQEEAEKRLGVVVYRVDDLLDGDEATCERLIDVIVASVEHESWMENGTGEGEALSFPPGMIVISQTRRVHAEVERLLDHMRMAKQGIVADTAEAKAAASTQPVTRSINLNDKVIANSEEARHALHDALQKSVDWQRKVEGVDRDEFFLFVLPNRVLVRHIPEVVSQVAHVVRKVSPSQKGVVGNYGTGEGMSGRGAGGVPQKGQDLADASKAGEDKQPKPKSSGRGGF
;
A
#
# COMPACT_ATOMS: atom_id res chain seq x y z
N MET A 1 -28.65 19.91 27.45
CA MET A 1 -28.21 19.52 26.11
C MET A 1 -26.74 19.11 26.19
N GLY A 2 -26.41 17.90 25.74
CA GLY A 2 -25.07 17.59 25.23
C GLY A 2 -24.12 16.81 26.13
N GLN A 3 -24.49 15.59 26.54
CA GLN A 3 -23.58 14.43 26.65
C GLN A 3 -24.43 13.16 26.42
N ASN A 4 -23.81 12.11 25.87
CA ASN A 4 -24.27 10.71 25.70
C ASN A 4 -24.34 10.27 24.23
N MET A 5 -23.25 9.67 23.73
CA MET A 5 -23.31 8.48 22.86
C MET A 5 -21.91 7.90 22.66
N TRP A 6 -21.55 6.97 23.55
CA TRP A 6 -20.49 5.99 23.32
C TRP A 6 -21.07 4.66 23.79
N GLY A 7 -21.10 3.68 22.90
CA GLY A 7 -21.81 2.40 23.01
C GLY A 7 -22.40 2.11 21.63
N TYR A 8 -21.88 1.18 20.84
CA TYR A 8 -21.66 -0.23 21.17
C TYR A 8 -20.36 -0.75 20.55
N ARG A 9 -19.48 -1.35 21.36
CA ARG A 9 -18.44 -2.29 20.91
C ARG A 9 -18.68 -3.63 21.62
N CYS A 10 -19.26 -4.57 20.89
CA CYS A 10 -19.42 -5.99 21.19
C CYS A 10 -19.42 -6.67 19.81
N ALA A 11 -18.77 -7.78 19.53
CA ALA A 11 -18.02 -8.75 20.31
C ALA A 11 -17.22 -9.59 19.30
N LEU A 12 -16.03 -10.08 19.67
CA LEU A 12 -15.47 -11.39 19.29
C LEU A 12 -14.06 -11.48 19.87
N ALA A 13 -13.98 -11.75 21.18
CA ALA A 13 -12.74 -12.15 21.84
C ALA A 13 -13.01 -13.38 22.71
N ALA A 14 -12.65 -14.54 22.18
CA ALA A 14 -12.45 -15.79 22.91
C ALA A 14 -11.42 -16.56 22.06
N ILE A 15 -10.26 -17.02 22.53
CA ILE A 15 -9.97 -17.77 23.77
C ILE A 15 -8.47 -17.59 24.08
N ALA A 16 -8.12 -17.25 25.31
CA ALA A 16 -6.78 -17.49 25.86
C ALA A 16 -6.88 -17.72 27.38
N SER A 17 -7.14 -18.97 27.79
CA SER A 17 -7.02 -19.38 29.19
C SER A 17 -5.58 -19.74 29.50
N LEU A 18 -4.93 -18.91 30.31
CA LEU A 18 -3.64 -19.15 30.94
C LEU A 18 -3.84 -20.08 32.15
N ALA A 19 -3.10 -21.19 32.23
CA ALA A 19 -2.95 -21.95 33.46
C ALA A 19 -1.47 -22.22 33.72
N LEU A 20 -0.88 -21.42 34.61
CA LEU A 20 0.40 -21.71 35.25
C LEU A 20 0.17 -22.71 36.39
N ALA A 21 0.72 -23.93 36.29
CA ALA A 21 0.91 -24.81 37.42
C ALA A 21 2.12 -25.74 37.19
N THR A 22 3.20 -25.45 37.94
CA THR A 22 4.26 -26.33 38.51
C THR A 22 4.74 -27.61 37.80
N PRO A 23 6.06 -27.86 37.73
CA PRO A 23 6.61 -29.05 37.10
C PRO A 23 6.51 -30.25 38.05
N LEU A 24 5.85 -31.32 37.61
CA LEU A 24 5.93 -32.63 38.24
C LEU A 24 6.49 -33.63 37.22
N ARG A 25 7.68 -34.11 37.55
CA ARG A 25 8.44 -35.15 36.87
C ARG A 25 7.67 -36.48 36.92
N ALA A 26 7.39 -37.06 35.76
CA ALA A 26 7.08 -38.48 35.60
C ALA A 26 7.65 -38.96 34.25
N GLU A 27 8.31 -40.11 34.31
CA GLU A 27 8.94 -40.82 33.20
C GLU A 27 7.89 -41.59 32.36
N ASP A 28 8.30 -41.83 31.10
CA ASP A 28 7.92 -42.88 30.15
C ASP A 28 6.52 -43.03 29.54
N ASP A 29 6.59 -43.24 28.22
CA ASP A 29 5.71 -43.96 27.30
C ASP A 29 4.29 -43.45 27.02
N ALA A 30 4.12 -42.84 25.85
CA ALA A 30 3.48 -43.50 24.70
C ALA A 30 3.11 -42.47 23.61
N ALA A 31 3.31 -42.87 22.37
CA ALA A 31 2.97 -42.13 21.16
C ALA A 31 1.52 -41.61 21.17
N SER A 32 1.36 -40.31 20.96
CA SER A 32 0.11 -39.71 20.50
C SER A 32 0.46 -38.81 19.31
N GLU A 33 0.37 -39.43 18.14
CA GLU A 33 0.40 -38.77 16.85
C GLU A 33 -0.90 -37.97 16.75
N SER A 34 -0.79 -36.65 16.86
CA SER A 34 -1.91 -35.71 16.80
C SER A 34 -2.55 -35.74 15.41
N ALA A 35 -3.62 -36.52 15.24
CA ALA A 35 -4.48 -36.44 14.07
C ALA A 35 -5.05 -35.01 13.92
N PRO A 36 -5.03 -34.40 12.72
CA PRO A 36 -5.63 -33.09 12.50
C PRO A 36 -7.13 -33.17 12.80
N SER A 37 -7.62 -32.22 13.58
CA SER A 37 -9.03 -32.15 13.99
C SER A 37 -9.97 -32.20 12.78
N SER A 38 -11.10 -32.89 12.91
CA SER A 38 -12.10 -33.09 11.84
C SER A 38 -12.56 -31.79 11.17
N GLY A 39 -12.52 -30.66 11.88
CA GLY A 39 -12.81 -29.32 11.34
C GLY A 39 -11.76 -28.81 10.33
N GLN A 40 -10.47 -29.08 10.58
CA GLN A 40 -9.40 -28.69 9.66
C GLN A 40 -9.45 -29.48 8.34
N ASN A 41 -9.82 -30.76 8.41
CA ASN A 41 -10.00 -31.58 7.21
C ASN A 41 -11.18 -31.11 6.36
N ARG A 42 -12.29 -30.68 6.96
CA ARG A 42 -13.47 -30.21 6.21
C ARG A 42 -13.18 -28.90 5.48
N ALA A 43 -12.56 -27.94 6.15
CA ALA A 43 -12.16 -26.67 5.54
C ALA A 43 -11.13 -26.86 4.41
N ALA A 44 -10.17 -27.78 4.58
CA ALA A 44 -9.19 -28.08 3.55
C ALA A 44 -9.81 -28.76 2.31
N MET A 45 -10.79 -29.66 2.50
CA MET A 45 -11.54 -30.28 1.41
C MET A 45 -12.37 -29.26 0.65
N GLN A 46 -13.06 -28.38 1.37
CA GLN A 46 -13.86 -27.29 0.79
C GLN A 46 -12.99 -26.35 -0.04
N ALA A 47 -11.88 -25.86 0.53
CA ALA A 47 -10.93 -25.02 -0.19
C ALA A 47 -10.32 -25.73 -1.41
N ALA A 48 -10.20 -27.07 -1.40
CA ALA A 48 -9.73 -27.82 -2.56
C ALA A 48 -10.80 -27.94 -3.65
N ALA A 49 -12.08 -28.09 -3.28
CA ALA A 49 -13.20 -28.10 -4.21
C ALA A 49 -13.39 -26.72 -4.86
N GLU A 50 -13.41 -25.66 -4.07
CA GLU A 50 -13.52 -24.27 -4.55
C GLU A 50 -12.38 -23.92 -5.51
N ARG A 51 -11.13 -24.29 -5.18
CA ARG A 51 -9.99 -24.14 -6.10
C ARG A 51 -10.16 -24.88 -7.43
N ARG A 52 -10.82 -26.04 -7.46
CA ARG A 52 -11.12 -26.72 -8.74
C ARG A 52 -12.13 -25.94 -9.57
N ILE A 53 -13.15 -25.37 -8.93
CA ILE A 53 -14.15 -24.54 -9.60
C ILE A 53 -13.48 -23.29 -10.17
N GLU A 54 -12.63 -22.63 -9.40
CA GLU A 54 -11.88 -21.46 -9.87
C GLU A 54 -10.96 -21.78 -11.04
N ALA A 55 -10.22 -22.89 -10.96
CA ALA A 55 -9.38 -23.35 -12.06
C ALA A 55 -10.20 -23.66 -13.33
N ALA A 56 -11.41 -24.20 -13.19
CA ALA A 56 -12.31 -24.43 -14.31
C ALA A 56 -12.82 -23.10 -14.92
N LEU A 57 -13.14 -22.10 -14.10
CA LEU A 57 -13.51 -20.76 -14.56
C LEU A 57 -12.41 -20.08 -15.37
N ASP A 58 -11.14 -20.24 -14.96
CA ASP A 58 -10.00 -19.65 -15.67
C ASP A 58 -9.58 -20.43 -16.92
N SER A 59 -10.17 -21.62 -17.14
CA SER A 59 -9.89 -22.41 -18.33
C SER A 59 -10.55 -21.82 -19.58
N PRO A 60 -9.89 -21.91 -20.76
CA PRO A 60 -10.49 -21.47 -22.02
C PRO A 60 -11.70 -22.35 -22.37
N LEU A 61 -12.66 -21.77 -23.08
CA LEU A 61 -13.79 -22.52 -23.61
C LEU A 61 -13.31 -23.68 -24.49
N ARG A 62 -13.81 -24.90 -24.21
CA ARG A 62 -13.47 -26.11 -25.00
C ARG A 62 -14.06 -26.04 -26.41
N ALA A 63 -15.21 -25.42 -26.55
CA ALA A 63 -15.90 -25.15 -27.80
C ALA A 63 -16.55 -23.75 -27.74
N PRO A 64 -16.78 -23.09 -28.88
CA PRO A 64 -17.60 -21.89 -28.92
C PRO A 64 -18.99 -22.18 -28.35
N ILE A 65 -19.47 -21.29 -27.50
CA ILE A 65 -20.83 -21.32 -26.98
C ILE A 65 -21.73 -20.63 -28.00
N ASP A 66 -22.82 -21.30 -28.38
CA ASP A 66 -23.86 -20.76 -29.26
C ASP A 66 -25.22 -21.29 -28.77
N PHE A 67 -25.87 -20.50 -27.92
CA PHE A 67 -27.19 -20.79 -27.40
C PHE A 67 -28.21 -19.90 -28.09
N VAL A 68 -29.31 -20.50 -28.56
CA VAL A 68 -30.38 -19.79 -29.27
C VAL A 68 -31.70 -20.13 -28.60
N ALA A 69 -32.28 -19.14 -27.90
CA ALA A 69 -33.54 -19.24 -27.18
C ALA A 69 -33.62 -20.50 -26.28
N GLN A 70 -32.57 -20.77 -25.51
CA GLN A 70 -32.51 -21.92 -24.60
C GLN A 70 -32.76 -21.51 -23.16
N PRO A 71 -33.51 -22.28 -22.35
CA PRO A 71 -33.69 -22.00 -20.93
C PRO A 71 -32.35 -21.88 -20.20
N LEU A 72 -32.24 -20.90 -19.28
CA LEU A 72 -31.05 -20.73 -18.45
C LEU A 72 -30.69 -22.02 -17.69
N SER A 73 -31.70 -22.76 -17.20
CA SER A 73 -31.53 -24.07 -16.55
C SER A 73 -30.79 -25.09 -17.42
N ASP A 74 -31.16 -25.22 -18.69
CA ASP A 74 -30.53 -26.13 -19.65
C ASP A 74 -29.11 -25.67 -20.00
N VAL A 75 -28.93 -24.36 -20.22
CA VAL A 75 -27.62 -23.75 -20.49
C VAL A 75 -26.64 -24.02 -19.35
N VAL A 76 -27.10 -23.84 -18.11
CA VAL A 76 -26.29 -24.10 -16.90
C VAL A 76 -25.95 -25.58 -16.77
N HIS A 77 -26.89 -26.47 -17.13
CA HIS A 77 -26.63 -27.91 -17.12
C HIS A 77 -25.55 -28.30 -18.14
N ILE A 78 -25.61 -27.76 -19.37
CA ILE A 78 -24.60 -28.00 -20.41
C ILE A 78 -23.22 -27.55 -19.93
N ILE A 79 -23.11 -26.34 -19.36
CA ILE A 79 -21.83 -25.81 -18.83
C ILE A 79 -21.31 -26.67 -17.67
N SER A 80 -22.20 -27.12 -16.78
CA SER A 80 -21.89 -28.01 -15.66
C SER A 80 -21.29 -29.34 -16.14
N GLU A 81 -21.87 -29.96 -17.18
CA GLU A 81 -21.34 -31.20 -17.78
C GLU A 81 -20.02 -31.00 -18.51
N ASP A 82 -19.90 -29.92 -19.30
CA ASP A 82 -18.71 -29.63 -20.10
C ASP A 82 -17.47 -29.37 -19.23
N PHE A 83 -17.63 -28.61 -18.15
CA PHE A 83 -16.54 -28.23 -17.26
C PHE A 83 -16.42 -29.12 -16.02
N GLN A 84 -17.37 -30.04 -15.81
CA GLN A 84 -17.42 -30.97 -14.67
C GLN A 84 -17.39 -30.25 -13.32
N ILE A 85 -18.12 -29.14 -13.23
CA ILE A 85 -18.26 -28.36 -11.99
C ILE A 85 -19.72 -28.33 -11.56
N PRO A 86 -20.02 -28.46 -10.25
CA PRO A 86 -21.39 -28.38 -9.77
C PRO A 86 -21.88 -26.93 -9.85
N ILE A 87 -22.90 -26.69 -10.70
CA ILE A 87 -23.54 -25.38 -10.83
C ILE A 87 -24.98 -25.46 -10.33
N VAL A 88 -25.38 -24.49 -9.49
CA VAL A 88 -26.71 -24.39 -8.88
C VAL A 88 -27.28 -22.99 -9.15
N ILE A 89 -28.59 -22.91 -9.38
CA ILE A 89 -29.31 -21.64 -9.51
C ILE A 89 -30.03 -21.35 -8.20
N ASP A 90 -29.83 -20.15 -7.66
CA ASP A 90 -30.55 -19.64 -6.49
C ASP A 90 -31.96 -19.20 -6.90
N THR A 91 -32.89 -20.15 -6.92
CA THR A 91 -34.28 -19.88 -7.35
C THR A 91 -34.95 -18.81 -6.48
N SER A 92 -34.63 -18.75 -5.18
CA SER A 92 -35.16 -17.73 -4.27
C SER A 92 -34.73 -16.31 -4.65
N ALA A 93 -33.45 -16.13 -4.99
CA ALA A 93 -32.92 -14.84 -5.42
C ALA A 93 -33.49 -14.44 -6.79
N LEU A 94 -33.58 -15.38 -7.73
CA LEU A 94 -34.12 -15.14 -9.06
C LEU A 94 -35.62 -14.75 -9.02
N ASP A 95 -36.42 -15.43 -8.19
CA ASP A 95 -37.84 -15.11 -8.00
C ASP A 95 -38.03 -13.66 -7.49
N ALA A 96 -37.11 -13.16 -6.65
CA ALA A 96 -37.18 -11.82 -6.07
C ALA A 96 -37.03 -10.70 -7.12
N VAL A 97 -36.28 -10.95 -8.19
CA VAL A 97 -36.09 -10.03 -9.33
C VAL A 97 -37.00 -10.39 -10.51
N ALA A 98 -38.09 -11.14 -10.26
CA ALA A 98 -39.03 -11.62 -11.27
C ALA A 98 -38.37 -12.35 -12.46
N SER A 99 -37.19 -12.93 -12.23
CA SER A 99 -36.48 -13.74 -13.22
C SER A 99 -36.81 -15.22 -13.00
N SER A 100 -37.08 -15.95 -14.08
CA SER A 100 -37.30 -17.39 -14.03
C SER A 100 -36.03 -18.15 -14.44
N PRO A 101 -35.73 -19.31 -13.84
CA PRO A 101 -34.72 -20.23 -14.39
C PRO A 101 -35.06 -20.72 -15.81
N ASP A 102 -36.32 -20.54 -16.25
CA ASP A 102 -36.78 -20.87 -17.61
C ASP A 102 -36.66 -19.70 -18.59
N VAL A 103 -36.05 -18.58 -18.19
CA VAL A 103 -35.77 -17.46 -19.09
C VAL A 103 -34.89 -17.95 -20.25
N GLU A 104 -35.35 -17.66 -21.47
CA GLU A 104 -34.63 -18.00 -22.68
C GLU A 104 -33.40 -17.10 -22.84
N VAL A 105 -32.25 -17.73 -23.04
CA VAL A 105 -30.95 -17.09 -23.25
C VAL A 105 -30.54 -17.29 -24.70
N SER A 106 -30.13 -16.19 -25.34
CA SER A 106 -29.53 -16.20 -26.67
C SER A 106 -28.16 -15.55 -26.60
N PHE A 107 -27.10 -16.35 -26.63
CA PHE A 107 -25.74 -15.89 -26.41
C PHE A 107 -24.74 -16.69 -27.23
N ALA A 108 -23.85 -15.99 -27.93
CA ALA A 108 -22.82 -16.61 -28.77
C ALA A 108 -21.46 -15.97 -28.51
N ILE A 109 -20.49 -16.77 -28.05
CA ILE A 109 -19.11 -16.32 -27.81
C ILE A 109 -18.12 -17.46 -28.00
N GLY A 110 -16.89 -17.13 -28.41
CA GLY A 110 -15.80 -18.09 -28.52
C GLY A 110 -14.45 -17.45 -28.21
N ASN A 111 -13.44 -18.28 -28.00
CA ASN A 111 -12.06 -17.87 -27.73
C ASN A 111 -11.90 -16.94 -26.48
N VAL A 112 -12.68 -17.21 -25.44
CA VAL A 112 -12.59 -16.55 -24.12
C VAL A 112 -12.48 -17.60 -23.02
N THR A 113 -12.23 -17.19 -21.77
CA THR A 113 -12.32 -18.08 -20.60
C THR A 113 -13.78 -18.34 -20.22
N LEU A 114 -14.04 -19.45 -19.53
CA LEU A 114 -15.36 -19.72 -18.98
C LEU A 114 -15.84 -18.58 -18.09
N ARG A 115 -14.93 -18.03 -17.26
CA ARG A 115 -15.20 -16.87 -16.41
C ARG A 115 -15.83 -15.71 -17.18
N SER A 116 -15.16 -15.26 -18.24
CA SER A 116 -15.63 -14.13 -19.03
C SER A 116 -16.90 -14.47 -19.82
N ALA A 117 -17.02 -15.69 -20.34
CA ALA A 117 -18.24 -16.12 -21.03
C ALA A 117 -19.45 -16.12 -20.08
N LEU A 118 -19.29 -16.69 -18.88
CA LEU A 118 -20.34 -16.78 -17.86
C LEU A 118 -20.75 -15.38 -17.38
N GLU A 119 -19.79 -14.50 -17.09
CA GLU A 119 -20.04 -13.13 -16.64
C GLU A 119 -20.82 -12.32 -17.70
N LEU A 120 -20.39 -12.37 -18.96
CA LEU A 120 -21.07 -11.69 -20.07
C LEU A 120 -22.45 -12.29 -20.35
N MET A 121 -22.58 -13.62 -20.26
CA MET A 121 -23.86 -14.30 -20.43
C MET A 121 -24.84 -13.86 -19.35
N LEU A 122 -24.47 -13.93 -18.07
CA LEU A 122 -25.36 -13.57 -16.97
C LEU A 122 -25.75 -12.09 -16.98
N GLN A 123 -24.86 -11.19 -17.40
CA GLN A 123 -25.18 -9.77 -17.63
C GLN A 123 -26.21 -9.56 -18.76
N SER A 124 -26.26 -10.46 -19.74
CA SER A 124 -27.20 -10.38 -20.86
C SER A 124 -28.56 -11.04 -20.58
N VAL A 125 -28.67 -11.80 -19.49
CA VAL A 125 -29.86 -12.56 -19.12
C VAL A 125 -30.75 -11.72 -18.18
N GLY A 126 -32.01 -11.53 -18.57
CA GLY A 126 -32.98 -10.75 -17.77
C GLY A 126 -32.71 -9.25 -17.78
N GLU A 127 -33.20 -8.53 -16.77
CA GLU A 127 -32.98 -7.08 -16.60
C GLU A 127 -31.56 -6.70 -16.12
N GLY A 128 -30.57 -7.60 -16.26
CA GLY A 128 -29.15 -7.27 -16.05
C GLY A 128 -28.59 -7.50 -14.64
N ASP A 129 -29.34 -8.16 -13.75
CA ASP A 129 -29.01 -8.25 -12.32
C ASP A 129 -28.49 -9.63 -11.87
N LEU A 130 -28.05 -10.51 -12.78
CA LEU A 130 -27.53 -11.83 -12.42
C LEU A 130 -26.00 -11.88 -12.37
N THR A 131 -25.49 -12.62 -11.39
CA THR A 131 -24.06 -12.88 -11.19
C THR A 131 -23.86 -14.30 -10.67
N TYR A 132 -22.60 -14.68 -10.42
CA TYR A 132 -22.27 -15.96 -9.81
C TYR A 132 -21.31 -15.78 -8.64
N ILE A 133 -21.44 -16.69 -7.67
CA ILE A 133 -20.51 -16.82 -6.56
C ILE A 133 -20.07 -18.28 -6.40
N VAL A 134 -18.92 -18.50 -5.79
CA VAL A 134 -18.46 -19.85 -5.43
C VAL A 134 -18.62 -19.97 -3.93
N ASP A 135 -19.52 -20.85 -3.49
CA ASP A 135 -19.88 -21.03 -2.08
C ASP A 135 -20.32 -22.48 -1.85
N ASN A 136 -20.05 -23.03 -0.67
CA ASN A 136 -20.38 -24.42 -0.31
C ASN A 136 -19.96 -25.47 -1.36
N GLU A 137 -18.76 -25.34 -1.92
CA GLU A 137 -18.23 -26.26 -2.95
C GLU A 137 -19.03 -26.28 -4.26
N VAL A 138 -19.88 -25.27 -4.52
CA VAL A 138 -20.66 -25.13 -5.75
C VAL A 138 -20.50 -23.74 -6.37
N LEU A 139 -20.65 -23.68 -7.69
CA LEU A 139 -20.85 -22.41 -8.39
C LEU A 139 -22.35 -22.09 -8.34
N MET A 140 -22.71 -21.03 -7.62
CA MET A 140 -24.10 -20.62 -7.48
C MET A 140 -24.37 -19.38 -8.32
N ILE A 141 -25.36 -19.46 -9.20
CA ILE A 141 -25.88 -18.33 -9.97
C ILE A 141 -26.99 -17.68 -9.13
N THR A 142 -26.85 -16.40 -8.85
CA THR A 142 -27.75 -15.64 -7.97
C THR A 142 -27.85 -14.19 -8.46
N THR A 143 -28.63 -13.35 -7.79
CA THR A 143 -28.73 -11.93 -8.13
C THR A 143 -27.53 -11.16 -7.59
N GLN A 144 -27.23 -10.01 -8.20
CA GLN A 144 -26.17 -9.13 -7.73
C GLN A 144 -26.41 -8.71 -6.28
N GLU A 145 -27.65 -8.36 -5.92
CA GLU A 145 -28.02 -7.97 -4.56
C GLU A 145 -27.75 -9.08 -3.53
N GLU A 146 -28.09 -10.33 -3.84
CA GLU A 146 -27.84 -11.46 -2.91
C GLU A 146 -26.36 -11.84 -2.86
N ALA A 147 -25.63 -11.70 -3.96
CA ALA A 147 -24.19 -11.88 -3.97
C ALA A 147 -23.48 -10.82 -3.11
N GLU A 148 -23.98 -9.58 -3.10
CA GLU A 148 -23.42 -8.48 -2.32
C GLU A 148 -23.59 -8.66 -0.80
N LYS A 149 -24.63 -9.39 -0.37
CA LYS A 149 -24.88 -9.72 1.05
C LYS A 149 -23.98 -10.84 1.57
N ARG A 150 -23.36 -11.65 0.70
CA ARG A 150 -22.51 -12.78 1.11
C ARG A 150 -21.06 -12.34 1.29
N LEU A 151 -20.77 -11.77 2.45
CA LEU A 151 -19.42 -11.38 2.84
C LEU A 151 -18.58 -12.60 3.25
N GLY A 152 -17.41 -12.75 2.63
CA GLY A 152 -16.38 -13.69 3.04
C GLY A 152 -15.34 -13.00 3.91
N VAL A 153 -14.71 -13.73 4.83
CA VAL A 153 -13.61 -13.20 5.65
C VAL A 153 -12.29 -13.78 5.16
N VAL A 154 -11.39 -12.91 4.69
CA VAL A 154 -10.05 -13.29 4.23
C VAL A 154 -8.97 -12.57 5.05
N VAL A 155 -7.91 -13.30 5.38
CA VAL A 155 -6.74 -12.77 6.09
C VAL A 155 -5.62 -12.52 5.11
N TYR A 156 -5.25 -11.25 4.92
CA TYR A 156 -4.15 -10.82 4.08
C TYR A 156 -2.90 -10.58 4.92
N ARG A 157 -1.80 -11.23 4.53
CA ARG A 157 -0.47 -10.88 5.04
C ARG A 157 0.11 -9.74 4.23
N VAL A 158 0.49 -8.69 4.94
CA VAL A 158 1.03 -7.45 4.35
C VAL A 158 2.38 -7.06 4.96
N ASP A 159 3.01 -7.94 5.74
CA ASP A 159 4.32 -7.73 6.37
C ASP A 159 5.39 -7.19 5.40
N ASP A 160 5.34 -7.64 4.15
CA ASP A 160 6.26 -7.26 3.08
C ASP A 160 6.06 -5.81 2.60
N LEU A 161 4.85 -5.27 2.73
CA LEU A 161 4.51 -3.90 2.38
C LEU A 161 4.80 -2.93 3.52
N LEU A 162 4.88 -3.39 4.76
CA LEU A 162 5.09 -2.57 5.94
C LEU A 162 6.58 -2.40 6.28
N ASP A 163 6.91 -1.31 6.98
CA ASP A 163 8.27 -1.04 7.49
C ASP A 163 8.41 -1.38 9.00
N GLY A 164 7.50 -2.24 9.51
CA GLY A 164 7.51 -2.72 10.90
C GLY A 164 6.71 -1.89 11.91
N ASP A 165 5.94 -0.90 11.46
CA ASP A 165 5.09 -0.04 12.29
C ASP A 165 3.60 -0.35 12.10
N GLU A 166 2.88 -0.54 13.20
CA GLU A 166 1.44 -0.84 13.24
C GLU A 166 0.59 0.29 12.64
N ALA A 167 1.01 1.56 12.78
CA ALA A 167 0.30 2.67 12.17
C ALA A 167 0.36 2.64 10.62
N THR A 168 1.26 1.84 10.04
CA THR A 168 1.32 1.64 8.59
C THR A 168 0.21 0.71 8.11
N CYS A 169 -0.26 -0.24 8.94
CA CYS A 169 -1.42 -1.08 8.62
C CYS A 169 -2.67 -0.22 8.46
N GLU A 170 -2.94 0.70 9.40
CA GLU A 170 -4.10 1.60 9.35
C GLU A 170 -4.09 2.45 8.07
N ARG A 171 -2.94 3.03 7.70
CA ARG A 171 -2.82 3.77 6.44
C ARG A 171 -3.06 2.91 5.20
N LEU A 172 -2.69 1.63 5.25
CA LEU A 172 -2.95 0.70 4.14
C LEU A 172 -4.44 0.37 4.06
N ILE A 173 -5.12 0.21 5.21
CA ILE A 173 -6.57 0.04 5.28
C ILE A 173 -7.27 1.28 4.68
N ASP A 174 -6.87 2.49 5.08
CA ASP A 174 -7.41 3.74 4.51
C ASP A 174 -7.31 3.77 2.98
N VAL A 175 -6.17 3.35 2.43
CA VAL A 175 -5.95 3.29 0.97
C VAL A 175 -6.87 2.26 0.32
N ILE A 176 -7.03 1.08 0.93
CA ILE A 176 -7.92 0.03 0.41
C ILE A 176 -9.37 0.53 0.41
N VAL A 177 -9.85 1.05 1.54
CA VAL A 177 -11.23 1.57 1.72
C VAL A 177 -11.52 2.77 0.81
N ALA A 178 -10.52 3.60 0.51
CA ALA A 178 -10.67 4.75 -0.38
C ALA A 178 -10.61 4.40 -1.88
N SER A 179 -9.99 3.27 -2.26
CA SER A 179 -9.71 2.96 -3.68
C SER A 179 -10.50 1.79 -4.25
N VAL A 180 -10.94 0.85 -3.41
CA VAL A 180 -11.69 -0.34 -3.84
C VAL A 180 -13.16 -0.16 -3.48
N GLU A 181 -14.04 -0.18 -4.48
CA GLU A 181 -15.51 -0.07 -4.34
C GLU A 181 -15.94 0.79 -3.13
N HIS A 182 -15.62 2.09 -3.19
CA HIS A 182 -15.66 3.01 -2.03
C HIS A 182 -16.95 2.93 -1.20
N GLU A 183 -18.11 2.81 -1.85
CA GLU A 183 -19.42 2.78 -1.19
C GLU A 183 -19.76 1.44 -0.51
N SER A 184 -18.94 0.39 -0.73
CA SER A 184 -19.13 -0.97 -0.20
C SER A 184 -18.64 -1.17 1.25
N TRP A 185 -17.98 -0.18 1.84
CA TRP A 185 -17.42 -0.25 3.20
C TRP A 185 -18.34 0.41 4.22
N MET A 186 -18.42 -0.17 5.43
CA MET A 186 -19.19 0.40 6.55
C MET A 186 -18.74 1.82 6.92
N GLU A 187 -17.45 2.13 6.76
CA GLU A 187 -16.89 3.45 7.06
C GLU A 187 -17.39 4.55 6.10
N ASN A 188 -17.78 4.17 4.88
CA ASN A 188 -18.24 5.10 3.84
C ASN A 188 -19.77 5.12 3.68
N GLY A 189 -20.50 4.35 4.50
CA GLY A 189 -21.93 4.51 4.72
C GLY A 189 -22.79 3.28 4.38
N THR A 190 -22.97 2.98 3.09
CA THR A 190 -24.03 2.07 2.62
C THR A 190 -23.68 0.59 2.57
N GLY A 191 -22.40 0.26 2.65
CA GLY A 191 -21.94 -1.12 2.55
C GLY A 191 -21.75 -1.80 3.89
N GLU A 192 -21.68 -3.13 3.86
CA GLU A 192 -21.50 -3.99 5.03
C GLU A 192 -20.05 -4.48 5.20
N GLY A 193 -19.14 -4.00 4.35
CA GLY A 193 -17.72 -4.36 4.37
C GLY A 193 -16.97 -3.86 5.59
N GLU A 194 -16.09 -4.70 6.12
CA GLU A 194 -15.20 -4.36 7.24
C GLU A 194 -13.74 -4.68 6.90
N ALA A 195 -12.81 -3.83 7.30
CA ALA A 195 -11.38 -4.10 7.26
C ALA A 195 -10.77 -3.76 8.62
N LEU A 196 -9.99 -4.68 9.18
CA LEU A 196 -9.37 -4.54 10.49
C LEU A 196 -7.89 -4.91 10.43
N SER A 197 -7.06 -4.12 11.10
CA SER A 197 -5.66 -4.46 11.34
C SER A 197 -5.58 -5.57 12.40
N PHE A 198 -4.79 -6.61 12.13
CA PHE A 198 -4.49 -7.67 13.08
C PHE A 198 -2.96 -7.84 13.21
N PRO A 199 -2.35 -7.32 14.29
CA PRO A 199 -0.91 -7.39 14.45
C PRO A 199 -0.38 -8.82 14.68
N PRO A 200 0.86 -9.12 14.24
CA PRO A 200 1.73 -8.29 13.40
C PRO A 200 1.41 -8.46 11.91
N GLY A 201 1.28 -7.32 11.19
CA GLY A 201 1.33 -7.27 9.73
C GLY A 201 0.26 -8.06 8.96
N MET A 202 -0.91 -8.28 9.57
CA MET A 202 -2.07 -8.87 8.89
C MET A 202 -3.22 -7.87 8.83
N ILE A 203 -4.04 -8.00 7.79
CA ILE A 203 -5.31 -7.29 7.66
C ILE A 203 -6.40 -8.36 7.47
N VAL A 204 -7.44 -8.29 8.30
CA VAL A 204 -8.62 -9.14 8.17
C VAL A 204 -9.68 -8.32 7.47
N ILE A 205 -10.16 -8.80 6.33
CA ILE A 205 -11.18 -8.12 5.53
C ILE A 205 -12.40 -9.02 5.42
N SER A 206 -13.57 -8.47 5.75
CA SER A 206 -14.89 -9.10 5.56
C SER A 206 -15.60 -8.39 4.41
N GLN A 207 -15.65 -8.99 3.24
CA GLN A 207 -16.24 -8.36 2.06
C GLN A 207 -16.67 -9.37 0.99
N THR A 208 -17.36 -8.93 -0.05
CA THR A 208 -17.74 -9.78 -1.19
C THR A 208 -16.53 -10.33 -1.95
N ARG A 209 -16.69 -11.48 -2.61
CA ARG A 209 -15.62 -12.11 -3.42
C ARG A 209 -15.08 -11.19 -4.51
N ARG A 210 -15.93 -10.38 -5.14
CA ARG A 210 -15.54 -9.43 -6.17
C ARG A 210 -14.55 -8.40 -5.62
N VAL A 211 -14.88 -7.79 -4.49
CA VAL A 211 -14.01 -6.81 -3.83
C VAL A 211 -12.72 -7.45 -3.33
N HIS A 212 -12.76 -8.68 -2.80
CA HIS A 212 -11.54 -9.40 -2.43
C HIS A 212 -10.56 -9.55 -3.61
N ALA A 213 -11.06 -9.86 -4.82
CA ALA A 213 -10.23 -9.93 -6.01
C ALA A 213 -9.63 -8.56 -6.39
N GLU A 214 -10.35 -7.46 -6.16
CA GLU A 214 -9.83 -6.10 -6.39
C GLU A 214 -8.78 -5.69 -5.35
N VAL A 215 -9.00 -6.04 -4.07
CA VAL A 215 -8.03 -5.84 -3.00
C VAL A 215 -6.73 -6.59 -3.29
N GLU A 216 -6.82 -7.86 -3.72
CA GLU A 216 -5.64 -8.65 -4.10
C GLU A 216 -4.84 -8.00 -5.22
N ARG A 217 -5.53 -7.56 -6.29
CA ARG A 217 -4.90 -6.85 -7.41
C ARG A 217 -4.19 -5.58 -6.94
N LEU A 218 -4.82 -4.79 -6.06
CA LEU A 218 -4.22 -3.58 -5.50
C LEU A 218 -2.96 -3.91 -4.70
N LEU A 219 -3.03 -4.88 -3.79
CA LEU A 219 -1.89 -5.30 -2.98
C LEU A 219 -0.73 -5.79 -3.85
N ASP A 220 -1.00 -6.58 -4.88
CA ASP A 220 0.03 -7.05 -5.81
C ASP A 220 0.67 -5.90 -6.60
N HIS A 221 -0.11 -4.91 -7.06
CA HIS A 221 0.46 -3.71 -7.68
C HIS A 221 1.36 -2.93 -6.72
N MET A 222 0.98 -2.81 -5.44
CA MET A 222 1.82 -2.16 -4.42
C MET A 222 3.12 -2.94 -4.18
N ARG A 223 3.07 -4.28 -4.17
CA ARG A 223 4.25 -5.14 -4.03
C ARG A 223 5.20 -4.95 -5.21
N MET A 224 4.67 -4.94 -6.43
CA MET A 224 5.47 -4.70 -7.63
C MET A 224 6.12 -3.31 -7.61
N ALA A 225 5.37 -2.28 -7.22
CA ALA A 225 5.89 -0.92 -7.11
C ALA A 225 6.99 -0.80 -6.03
N LYS A 226 6.82 -1.44 -4.87
CA LYS A 226 7.83 -1.46 -3.80
C LYS A 226 9.13 -2.12 -4.30
N GLN A 227 9.02 -3.23 -5.03
CA GLN A 227 10.19 -3.91 -5.61
C GLN A 227 10.91 -3.03 -6.63
N GLY A 228 10.18 -2.31 -7.49
CA GLY A 228 10.76 -1.35 -8.44
C GLY A 228 11.52 -0.21 -7.75
N ILE A 229 10.93 0.40 -6.71
CA ILE A 229 11.57 1.47 -5.93
C ILE A 229 12.84 0.95 -5.23
N VAL A 230 12.80 -0.26 -4.65
CA VAL A 230 13.97 -0.85 -3.98
C VAL A 230 15.09 -1.12 -5.00
N ALA A 231 14.76 -1.61 -6.20
CA ALA A 231 15.72 -1.81 -7.27
C ALA A 231 16.36 -0.49 -7.73
N ASP A 232 15.55 0.53 -8.03
CA ASP A 232 16.02 1.86 -8.44
C ASP A 232 16.88 2.51 -7.35
N THR A 233 16.50 2.36 -6.09
CA THR A 233 17.26 2.91 -4.95
C THR A 233 18.57 2.14 -4.74
N ALA A 234 18.57 0.81 -4.95
CA ALA A 234 19.77 -0.01 -4.87
C ALA A 234 20.75 0.32 -6.00
N GLU A 235 20.25 0.51 -7.22
CA GLU A 235 21.04 0.95 -8.38
C GLU A 235 21.57 2.37 -8.19
N ALA A 236 20.75 3.31 -7.72
CA ALA A 236 21.18 4.67 -7.40
C ALA A 236 22.23 4.69 -6.27
N LYS A 237 22.09 3.83 -5.24
CA LYS A 237 23.07 3.69 -4.15
C LYS A 237 24.37 3.02 -4.63
N ALA A 238 24.29 2.02 -5.50
CA ALA A 238 25.45 1.39 -6.11
C ALA A 238 26.19 2.34 -7.06
N ALA A 239 25.46 3.12 -7.86
CA ALA A 239 26.01 4.17 -8.71
C ALA A 239 26.67 5.28 -7.87
N ALA A 240 26.00 5.77 -6.82
CA ALA A 240 26.55 6.78 -5.91
C ALA A 240 27.81 6.30 -5.17
N SER A 241 27.94 5.00 -4.88
CA SER A 241 29.15 4.42 -4.26
C SER A 241 30.37 4.39 -5.19
N THR A 242 30.15 4.48 -6.51
CA THR A 242 31.20 4.30 -7.53
C THR A 242 31.59 5.61 -8.21
N GLN A 243 30.75 6.65 -8.12
CA GLN A 243 31.02 7.96 -8.70
C GLN A 243 32.00 8.81 -7.85
N PRO A 244 32.95 9.55 -8.46
CA PRO A 244 33.85 10.44 -7.72
C PRO A 244 33.09 11.63 -7.11
N VAL A 245 33.25 11.83 -5.80
CA VAL A 245 32.65 12.95 -5.05
C VAL A 245 33.75 13.87 -4.54
N THR A 246 33.53 15.18 -4.67
CA THR A 246 34.42 16.21 -4.09
C THR A 246 33.98 16.54 -2.66
N ARG A 247 34.88 16.40 -1.68
CA ARG A 247 34.65 16.81 -0.28
C ARG A 247 35.71 17.79 0.19
N SER A 248 35.26 18.79 0.95
CA SER A 248 36.11 19.69 1.73
C SER A 248 36.08 19.27 3.20
N ILE A 249 37.24 18.94 3.76
CA ILE A 249 37.42 18.52 5.16
C ILE A 249 38.18 19.63 5.87
N ASN A 250 37.64 20.19 6.96
CA ASN A 250 38.28 21.29 7.68
C ASN A 250 39.52 20.82 8.47
N LEU A 251 40.58 21.62 8.44
CA LEU A 251 41.78 21.49 9.26
C LEU A 251 41.76 22.61 10.30
N ASN A 252 41.51 22.27 11.57
CA ASN A 252 41.48 23.24 12.67
C ASN A 252 42.84 23.39 13.38
N ASP A 253 43.87 22.70 12.90
CA ASP A 253 45.19 22.73 13.51
C ASP A 253 46.04 23.91 12.99
N LYS A 254 46.27 24.90 13.86
CA LYS A 254 47.06 26.11 13.55
C LYS A 254 48.52 25.80 13.22
N VAL A 255 49.05 24.66 13.68
CA VAL A 255 50.43 24.23 13.38
C VAL A 255 50.53 23.77 11.92
N ILE A 256 49.53 23.01 11.47
CA ILE A 256 49.45 22.54 10.09
C ILE A 256 49.10 23.70 9.14
N ALA A 257 48.27 24.64 9.56
CA ALA A 257 47.88 25.78 8.75
C ALA A 257 49.05 26.73 8.41
N ASN A 258 49.98 26.92 9.35
CA ASN A 258 51.03 27.94 9.25
C ASN A 258 52.39 27.42 8.79
N SER A 259 52.56 26.10 8.65
CA SER A 259 53.83 25.49 8.21
C SER A 259 53.67 24.79 6.86
N GLU A 260 54.46 25.22 5.86
CA GLU A 260 54.59 24.53 4.57
C GLU A 260 55.03 23.08 4.77
N GLU A 261 55.99 22.85 5.67
CA GLU A 261 56.56 21.53 5.95
C GLU A 261 55.52 20.58 6.57
N ALA A 262 54.69 21.09 7.48
CA ALA A 262 53.59 20.32 8.08
C ALA A 262 52.50 19.95 7.06
N ARG A 263 52.21 20.83 6.09
CA ARG A 263 51.28 20.53 4.99
C ARG A 263 51.83 19.47 4.04
N HIS A 264 53.12 19.54 3.70
CA HIS A 264 53.77 18.52 2.87
C HIS A 264 53.81 17.17 3.58
N ALA A 265 54.09 17.14 4.89
CA ALA A 265 54.04 15.92 5.69
C ALA A 265 52.63 15.30 5.76
N LEU A 266 51.59 16.13 5.92
CA LEU A 266 50.19 15.67 5.89
C LEU A 266 49.79 15.13 4.51
N HIS A 267 50.20 15.80 3.44
CA HIS A 267 49.98 15.34 2.07
C HIS A 267 50.64 13.96 1.84
N ASP A 268 51.91 13.80 2.22
CA ASP A 268 52.64 12.54 2.09
C ASP A 268 52.05 11.42 2.96
N ALA A 269 51.60 11.74 4.17
CA ALA A 269 50.89 10.79 5.04
C ALA A 269 49.56 10.32 4.43
N LEU A 270 48.78 11.21 3.83
CA LEU A 270 47.53 10.87 3.13
C LEU A 270 47.79 10.06 1.85
N GLN A 271 48.86 10.37 1.12
CA GLN A 271 49.25 9.62 -0.08
C GLN A 271 49.68 8.19 0.25
N LYS A 272 50.33 7.98 1.40
CA LYS A 272 50.81 6.65 1.85
C LYS A 272 49.77 5.81 2.59
N SER A 273 48.81 6.44 3.25
CA SER A 273 47.83 5.75 4.12
C SER A 273 46.54 5.32 3.42
N VAL A 274 46.32 5.79 2.20
CA VAL A 274 45.08 5.58 1.45
C VAL A 274 45.39 4.84 0.15
N ASP A 275 44.54 3.89 -0.23
CA ASP A 275 44.68 3.15 -1.48
C ASP A 275 44.10 3.94 -2.66
N TRP A 276 44.98 4.71 -3.31
CA TRP A 276 44.66 5.54 -4.48
C TRP A 276 44.70 4.77 -5.80
N GLN A 277 45.08 3.48 -5.81
CA GLN A 277 45.23 2.69 -7.05
C GLN A 277 43.95 1.95 -7.45
N ARG A 278 42.84 2.18 -6.75
CA ARG A 278 41.55 1.54 -7.03
C ARG A 278 41.00 2.03 -8.37
N LYS A 279 40.98 1.13 -9.36
CA LYS A 279 40.43 1.41 -10.70
C LYS A 279 38.92 1.59 -10.60
N VAL A 280 38.45 2.75 -11.04
CA VAL A 280 37.03 2.99 -11.36
C VAL A 280 36.93 2.87 -12.88
N GLU A 281 36.14 1.93 -13.38
CA GLU A 281 35.92 1.79 -14.82
C GLU A 281 35.21 3.03 -15.37
N GLY A 282 35.76 3.63 -16.44
CA GLY A 282 35.14 4.75 -17.14
C GLY A 282 35.43 6.16 -16.60
N VAL A 283 36.29 6.32 -15.60
CA VAL A 283 36.70 7.64 -15.06
C VAL A 283 38.19 7.87 -15.33
N ASP A 284 38.54 9.01 -15.92
CA ASP A 284 39.94 9.36 -16.19
C ASP A 284 40.72 9.63 -14.89
N ARG A 285 42.01 9.32 -14.84
CA ARG A 285 42.81 9.49 -13.61
C ARG A 285 42.92 10.96 -13.20
N ASP A 286 42.79 11.87 -14.16
CA ASP A 286 42.85 13.32 -13.94
C ASP A 286 41.63 13.86 -13.19
N GLU A 287 40.57 13.06 -13.01
CA GLU A 287 39.41 13.42 -12.19
C GLU A 287 39.64 13.22 -10.68
N PHE A 288 40.70 12.52 -10.27
CA PHE A 288 41.03 12.30 -8.87
C PHE A 288 42.08 13.30 -8.40
N PHE A 289 41.78 14.04 -7.35
CA PHE A 289 42.74 14.99 -6.78
C PHE A 289 42.67 15.05 -5.26
N LEU A 290 43.82 15.38 -4.67
CA LEU A 290 43.99 15.69 -3.25
C LEU A 290 44.76 17.00 -3.15
N PHE A 291 44.17 18.00 -2.50
CA PHE A 291 44.84 19.26 -2.18
C PHE A 291 44.77 19.52 -0.68
N VAL A 292 45.94 19.73 -0.07
CA VAL A 292 46.06 20.16 1.32
C VAL A 292 46.25 21.68 1.35
N LEU A 293 45.18 22.40 1.66
CA LEU A 293 45.16 23.85 1.83
C LEU A 293 45.36 24.23 3.31
N PRO A 294 45.70 25.48 3.64
CA PRO A 294 45.99 25.90 5.02
C PRO A 294 44.91 25.52 6.05
N ASN A 295 43.63 25.63 5.70
CA ASN A 295 42.51 25.39 6.63
C ASN A 295 41.62 24.21 6.23
N ARG A 296 41.95 23.47 5.17
CA ARG A 296 41.11 22.37 4.67
C ARG A 296 41.85 21.42 3.73
N VAL A 297 41.39 20.19 3.68
CA VAL A 297 41.76 19.21 2.66
C VAL A 297 40.62 19.10 1.66
N LEU A 298 40.91 19.34 0.38
CA LEU A 298 40.01 19.05 -0.72
C LEU A 298 40.38 17.69 -1.30
N VAL A 299 39.43 16.76 -1.33
CA VAL A 299 39.62 15.45 -1.94
C VAL A 299 38.49 15.17 -2.91
N ARG A 300 38.82 14.74 -4.12
CA ARG A 300 37.86 14.21 -5.09
C ARG A 300 38.21 12.75 -5.38
N HIS A 301 37.35 11.85 -4.91
CA HIS A 301 37.50 10.40 -5.11
C HIS A 301 36.17 9.69 -4.83
N ILE A 302 36.08 8.38 -5.06
CA ILE A 302 34.91 7.58 -4.64
C ILE A 302 34.62 7.75 -3.13
N PRO A 303 33.36 7.73 -2.69
CA PRO A 303 32.96 8.01 -1.31
C PRO A 303 33.74 7.23 -0.25
N GLU A 304 34.07 5.97 -0.52
CA GLU A 304 34.83 5.11 0.40
C GLU A 304 36.24 5.68 0.69
N VAL A 305 36.96 6.08 -0.35
CA VAL A 305 38.31 6.66 -0.25
C VAL A 305 38.27 8.03 0.42
N VAL A 306 37.26 8.83 0.08
CA VAL A 306 37.01 10.13 0.73
C VAL A 306 36.74 9.96 2.24
N SER A 307 36.01 8.92 2.64
CA SER A 307 35.80 8.58 4.06
C SER A 307 37.09 8.16 4.77
N GLN A 308 37.97 7.42 4.10
CA GLN A 308 39.29 7.06 4.65
C GLN A 308 40.16 8.30 4.86
N VAL A 309 40.21 9.22 3.88
CA VAL A 309 40.92 10.50 4.01
C VAL A 309 40.37 11.31 5.18
N ALA A 310 39.05 11.42 5.32
CA ALA A 310 38.43 12.13 6.44
C ALA A 310 38.78 11.51 7.80
N HIS A 311 38.89 10.19 7.88
CA HIS A 311 39.29 9.49 9.10
C HIS A 311 40.75 9.76 9.47
N VAL A 312 41.66 9.74 8.50
CA VAL A 312 43.08 10.03 8.72
C VAL A 312 43.27 11.49 9.15
N VAL A 313 42.61 12.44 8.47
CA VAL A 313 42.66 13.86 8.85
C VAL A 313 42.15 14.07 10.28
N ARG A 314 41.08 13.39 10.69
CA ARG A 314 40.54 13.47 12.06
C ARG A 314 41.52 12.92 13.11
N LYS A 315 42.31 11.90 12.77
CA LYS A 315 43.34 11.35 13.67
C LYS A 315 44.54 12.28 13.83
N VAL A 316 44.92 12.98 12.76
CA VAL A 316 46.08 13.89 12.75
C VAL A 316 45.74 15.26 13.35
N SER A 317 44.49 15.72 13.22
CA SER A 317 43.98 16.92 13.88
C SER A 317 42.94 16.58 14.95
N PRO A 318 43.34 16.10 16.14
CA PRO A 318 42.41 15.91 17.23
C PRO A 318 42.02 17.28 17.79
N SER A 319 40.80 17.73 17.52
CA SER A 319 40.19 18.84 18.26
C SER A 319 38.71 18.54 18.48
N GLN A 320 38.41 18.26 19.76
CA GLN A 320 37.13 18.18 20.48
C GLN A 320 35.83 17.85 19.72
N LYS A 321 35.12 16.87 20.29
CA LYS A 321 33.71 16.50 20.04
C LYS A 321 32.81 17.65 19.56
N GLY A 322 32.04 17.35 18.52
CA GLY A 322 30.67 17.87 18.33
C GLY A 322 30.54 19.05 17.37
N VAL A 323 30.00 18.80 16.19
CA VAL A 323 28.64 19.22 15.77
C VAL A 323 28.47 18.67 14.35
N VAL A 324 27.57 17.70 14.20
CA VAL A 324 27.00 17.33 12.91
C VAL A 324 26.03 18.46 12.55
N GLY A 325 26.48 19.38 11.70
CA GLY A 325 25.68 20.49 11.19
C GLY A 325 25.00 20.09 9.88
N ASN A 326 23.68 19.95 9.99
CA ASN A 326 22.69 19.61 8.97
C ASN A 326 22.61 20.65 7.83
N TYR A 327 22.00 20.22 6.72
CA TYR A 327 21.67 20.98 5.50
C TYR A 327 21.15 22.41 5.74
N GLY A 328 21.44 23.33 4.80
CA GLY A 328 20.65 24.56 4.65
C GLY A 328 21.31 25.70 3.89
N THR A 329 20.89 25.84 2.62
CA THR A 329 20.42 27.08 1.97
C THR A 329 21.34 28.31 1.87
N GLY A 330 21.56 28.74 0.62
CA GLY A 330 22.32 29.92 0.24
C GLY A 330 21.69 31.25 0.69
N GLU A 331 22.57 32.18 1.09
CA GLU A 331 22.29 33.60 1.16
C GLU A 331 22.70 34.27 -0.16
N GLY A 332 21.74 34.94 -0.80
CA GLY A 332 21.99 36.01 -1.76
C GLY A 332 21.97 37.36 -1.03
N MET A 333 23.06 38.10 -1.16
CA MET A 333 23.27 39.44 -0.60
C MET A 333 22.49 40.55 -1.36
N SER A 334 22.34 41.67 -0.64
CA SER A 334 22.21 43.08 -1.08
C SER A 334 20.81 43.67 -0.86
N GLY A 335 20.62 44.89 -0.34
CA GLY A 335 21.54 45.89 0.19
C GLY A 335 20.80 47.22 0.40
N ARG A 336 21.23 47.99 1.42
CA ARG A 336 21.11 49.44 1.62
C ARG A 336 19.72 50.10 1.72
N GLY A 337 19.55 50.93 2.76
CA GLY A 337 18.72 52.14 2.65
C GLY A 337 18.05 52.64 3.93
N ALA A 338 18.80 53.40 4.73
CA ALA A 338 18.41 54.53 5.59
C ALA A 338 16.96 54.67 6.15
N GLY A 339 16.89 54.83 7.48
CA GLY A 339 16.11 55.91 8.12
C GLY A 339 14.92 55.49 8.98
N GLY A 340 14.91 55.92 10.25
CA GLY A 340 13.70 56.12 11.05
C GLY A 340 13.53 55.21 12.27
N VAL A 341 13.70 55.79 13.47
CA VAL A 341 13.43 55.19 14.79
C VAL A 341 11.92 55.27 15.12
N PRO A 342 11.43 54.72 16.25
CA PRO A 342 10.64 53.48 16.32
C PRO A 342 9.16 53.72 16.64
N GLN A 343 8.27 52.77 16.38
CA GLN A 343 6.95 52.80 17.04
C GLN A 343 6.43 51.43 17.46
N LYS A 344 6.20 51.38 18.76
CA LYS A 344 5.53 50.37 19.59
C LYS A 344 4.13 50.09 19.03
N GLY A 345 3.80 48.82 18.83
CA GLY A 345 2.41 48.37 18.74
C GLY A 345 1.82 48.25 20.14
N GLN A 346 0.65 48.86 20.36
CA GLN A 346 -0.34 48.40 21.31
C GLN A 346 -1.71 49.00 20.93
N ASP A 347 -2.65 48.08 20.78
CA ASP A 347 -4.04 48.18 21.24
C ASP A 347 -5.18 48.76 20.37
N LEU A 348 -6.19 47.88 20.30
CA LEU A 348 -7.62 48.10 20.52
C LEU A 348 -8.52 48.54 19.35
N ALA A 349 -9.47 47.65 19.09
CA ALA A 349 -10.74 47.88 18.42
C ALA A 349 -11.62 48.87 19.21
N ASP A 350 -12.43 49.68 18.51
CA ASP A 350 -13.90 49.68 18.65
C ASP A 350 -14.57 50.65 17.63
N ALA A 351 -15.88 50.46 17.49
CA ALA A 351 -16.92 51.43 17.14
C ALA A 351 -17.55 51.41 15.73
N SER A 352 -18.78 50.86 15.75
CA SER A 352 -20.04 51.53 15.38
C SER A 352 -20.62 51.33 13.96
N LYS A 353 -21.73 50.58 13.92
CA LYS A 353 -22.86 50.79 13.01
C LYS A 353 -24.21 50.58 13.72
N ALA A 354 -25.03 51.63 13.69
CA ALA A 354 -26.49 51.67 13.86
C ALA A 354 -26.96 52.88 13.01
N GLY A 355 -28.10 52.94 12.31
CA GLY A 355 -29.23 52.02 12.09
C GLY A 355 -30.22 52.68 11.10
N GLU A 356 -31.43 52.10 11.02
CA GLU A 356 -32.72 52.65 10.49
C GLU A 356 -33.13 52.49 9.01
N ASP A 357 -33.87 51.40 8.76
CA ASP A 357 -35.32 51.28 8.42
C ASP A 357 -36.03 52.29 7.48
N LYS A 358 -36.64 51.77 6.40
CA LYS A 358 -38.07 51.91 6.01
C LYS A 358 -38.38 51.40 4.59
N GLN A 359 -39.40 50.54 4.47
CA GLN A 359 -40.15 50.23 3.23
C GLN A 359 -41.19 51.32 2.90
N PRO A 360 -41.66 51.42 1.63
CA PRO A 360 -42.93 50.79 1.22
C PRO A 360 -42.98 50.22 -0.23
N LYS A 361 -43.92 49.29 -0.47
CA LYS A 361 -44.41 48.69 -1.76
C LYS A 361 -45.23 49.69 -2.63
N PRO A 362 -45.86 49.31 -3.78
CA PRO A 362 -45.53 48.41 -4.92
C PRO A 362 -45.79 49.06 -6.31
N LYS A 363 -45.38 48.43 -7.45
CA LYS A 363 -46.17 48.34 -8.72
C LYS A 363 -45.50 47.50 -9.83
N SER A 364 -46.40 47.02 -10.70
CA SER A 364 -46.42 46.05 -11.81
C SER A 364 -45.50 46.18 -13.04
N SER A 365 -45.59 45.13 -13.87
CA SER A 365 -45.20 44.94 -15.31
C SER A 365 -43.79 44.35 -15.50
N GLY A 366 -43.52 43.36 -16.34
CA GLY A 366 -44.25 42.64 -17.38
C GLY A 366 -43.27 42.32 -18.53
N ARG A 367 -43.40 41.14 -19.18
CA ARG A 367 -42.61 40.56 -20.30
C ARG A 367 -41.28 39.90 -19.89
N GLY A 368 -40.89 38.72 -20.39
CA GLY A 368 -41.39 37.88 -21.49
C GLY A 368 -40.25 37.56 -22.47
N GLY A 369 -40.00 36.26 -22.73
CA GLY A 369 -39.09 35.72 -23.77
C GLY A 369 -37.60 35.87 -23.46
N PHE A 370 -36.72 34.90 -23.70
CA PHE A 370 -36.73 33.70 -24.55
C PHE A 370 -35.99 32.55 -23.85
#